data_AF-A0A2B7YQ07-F1
#
_entry.id   AF-A0A2B7YQ07-F1
#
_cell.length_a   1.000
_cell.length_b   1.000
_cell.length_c   1.000
_cell.angle_alpha   90.00
_cell.angle_beta   90.00
_cell.angle_gamma   90.00
#
_symmetry.space_group_name_H-M   'P 1'
#
loop_
_entity.id
_entity.type
_entity.pdbx_description
1 polymer ?
#
loop_
_entity_poly.entity_id
_entity_poly.type
_entity_poly.pdbx_seq_one_letter_code
_entity_poly.pdbx_strand_id
1 'polypeptide(L)' 'MALLFAQSHARPTESAMCLTVCYAEALKCAGGRDARNTGSEEEPCWTCCPGPASE' A
#
# COMPACT_ATOMS: atom_id res chain seq x y z
N MET A 1 35.15 11.28 -7.90
CA MET A 1 33.77 11.51 -7.43
C MET A 1 32.91 10.36 -7.95
N ALA A 2 32.78 9.27 -7.19
CA ALA A 2 31.91 8.15 -7.58
C ALA A 2 30.62 8.28 -6.78
N LEU A 3 29.51 8.59 -7.46
CA LEU A 3 28.18 8.61 -6.86
C LEU A 3 27.75 7.16 -6.62
N LEU A 4 27.88 6.70 -5.39
CA LEU A 4 27.28 5.44 -4.93
C LEU A 4 25.78 5.68 -4.83
N PHE A 5 25.04 5.31 -5.88
CA PHE A 5 23.59 5.21 -5.80
C PHE A 5 23.26 4.03 -4.88
N ALA A 6 22.88 4.33 -3.64
CA ALA A 6 22.28 3.37 -2.73
C ALA A 6 20.92 2.96 -3.28
N GLN A 7 20.91 1.95 -4.17
CA GLN A 7 19.70 1.25 -4.57
C GLN A 7 19.29 0.38 -3.38
N SER A 8 18.56 0.97 -2.44
CA SER A 8 17.86 0.26 -1.37
C SER A 8 16.78 -0.62 -1.99
N HIS A 9 17.17 -1.74 -2.58
CA HIS A 9 16.23 -2.82 -2.90
C HIS A 9 15.75 -3.37 -1.56
N ALA A 10 14.60 -2.85 -1.10
CA ALA A 10 13.84 -3.48 -0.05
C ALA A 10 13.69 -4.97 -0.43
N ARG A 11 14.23 -5.87 0.40
CA ARG A 11 14.01 -7.31 0.24
C ARG A 11 12.49 -7.51 0.19
N PRO A 12 11.96 -8.35 -0.73
CA PRO A 12 10.56 -8.69 -0.69
C PRO A 12 10.33 -9.51 0.59
N THR A 13 10.06 -8.82 1.70
CA THR A 13 9.60 -9.43 2.92
C THR A 13 8.25 -10.05 2.59
N GLU A 14 8.16 -11.35 2.85
CA GLU A 14 6.93 -12.12 2.77
C GLU A 14 5.77 -11.28 3.35
N SER A 15 4.78 -10.93 2.52
CA SER A 15 3.62 -10.09 2.83
C SER A 15 3.69 -8.58 2.46
N ALA A 16 4.40 -8.19 1.40
CA ALA A 16 4.27 -6.86 0.77
C ALA A 16 3.09 -6.73 -0.22
N MET A 17 2.04 -7.55 -0.09
CA MET A 17 0.89 -7.50 -1.00
C MET A 17 -0.16 -6.53 -0.47
N CYS A 18 -0.32 -5.39 -1.15
CA CYS A 18 -1.48 -4.53 -0.95
C CYS A 18 -2.72 -5.21 -1.56
N LEU A 19 -3.83 -5.17 -0.85
CA LEU A 19 -5.13 -5.60 -1.37
C LEU A 19 -5.85 -4.38 -1.91
N THR A 20 -6.32 -4.45 -3.16
CA THR A 20 -7.12 -3.40 -3.77
C THR A 20 -8.49 -3.96 -4.15
N VAL A 21 -9.54 -3.21 -3.84
CA VAL A 21 -10.91 -3.53 -4.23
C VAL A 21 -11.65 -2.26 -4.64
N CYS A 22 -12.36 -2.33 -5.76
CA CYS A 22 -13.18 -1.23 -6.24
C CYS A 22 -14.60 -1.41 -5.73
N TYR A 23 -15.03 -0.49 -4.88
CA TYR A 23 -16.32 -0.55 -4.20
C TYR A 23 -16.77 0.88 -3.91
N ALA A 24 -18.05 1.16 -4.15
CA ALA A 24 -18.59 2.52 -4.04
C ALA A 24 -18.37 3.14 -2.65
N GLU A 25 -18.41 2.32 -1.59
CA GLU A 25 -18.30 2.75 -0.21
C GLU A 25 -16.91 2.53 0.38
N ALA A 26 -16.50 3.41 1.29
CA ALA A 26 -15.26 3.27 2.04
C ALA A 26 -15.29 2.03 2.94
N LEU A 27 -14.26 1.19 2.84
CA LEU A 27 -14.10 -0.01 3.65
C LEU A 27 -13.05 0.17 4.73
N LYS A 28 -13.09 -0.69 5.75
CA LYS A 28 -12.02 -0.80 6.75
C LYS A 28 -11.10 -1.96 6.36
N CYS A 29 -9.80 -1.70 6.33
CA CYS A 29 -8.85 -2.78 6.12
C CYS A 29 -8.76 -3.64 7.39
N ALA A 30 -8.64 -4.95 7.23
CA ALA A 30 -8.43 -5.86 8.35
C ALA A 30 -7.15 -5.48 9.11
N GLY A 31 -7.12 -5.70 10.43
CA GLY A 31 -5.93 -5.48 11.26
C GLY A 31 -5.65 -4.02 11.60
N GLY A 32 -6.68 -3.16 11.68
CA GLY A 32 -6.53 -1.76 12.12
C GLY A 32 -5.82 -0.85 11.11
N ARG A 33 -5.81 -1.25 9.83
CA ARG A 33 -5.22 -0.47 8.73
C ARG A 33 -6.27 0.47 8.13
N ASP A 34 -5.82 1.61 7.64
CA ASP A 34 -6.67 2.56 6.93
C ASP A 34 -6.77 2.20 5.45
N ALA A 35 -7.97 2.29 4.90
CA ALA A 35 -8.19 2.16 3.47
C ALA A 35 -7.92 3.50 2.80
N ARG A 36 -7.13 3.48 1.72
CA ARG A 36 -6.87 4.66 0.90
C ARG A 36 -7.62 4.54 -0.41
N ASN A 37 -8.41 5.55 -0.78
CA ASN A 37 -8.95 5.64 -2.13
C ASN A 37 -7.81 5.96 -3.11
N THR A 38 -7.63 5.09 -4.10
CA THR A 38 -6.69 5.20 -5.22
C THR A 38 -7.39 5.24 -6.57
N GLY A 39 -8.74 5.15 -6.60
CA GLY A 39 -9.57 5.36 -7.78
C GLY A 39 -10.07 6.80 -7.88
N SER A 40 -11.08 6.99 -8.72
CA SER A 40 -11.75 8.29 -8.92
C SER A 40 -12.97 8.42 -7.99
N GLU A 41 -13.58 9.61 -7.91
CA GLU A 41 -14.84 9.79 -7.17
C GLU A 41 -16.00 8.99 -7.79
N GLU A 42 -16.02 8.87 -9.13
CA GLU A 42 -17.04 8.11 -9.88
C GLU A 42 -16.82 6.59 -9.80
N GLU A 43 -15.57 6.16 -9.66
CA GLU A 43 -15.16 4.75 -9.55
C GLU A 43 -14.09 4.60 -8.46
N PRO A 44 -14.50 4.62 -7.19
CA PRO A 44 -13.57 4.54 -6.08
C PRO A 44 -12.97 3.15 -5.96
N CYS A 45 -11.66 3.11 -5.70
CA CYS A 45 -10.93 1.88 -5.42
C CYS A 45 -10.14 2.04 -4.14
N TRP A 46 -10.31 1.11 -3.21
CA TRP A 46 -9.72 1.16 -1.89
C TRP A 46 -8.55 0.22 -1.81
N THR A 47 -7.39 0.75 -1.43
CA THR A 47 -6.16 -0.02 -1.27
C THR A 47 -5.80 -0.14 0.20
N CYS A 48 -5.53 -1.37 0.62
CA CYS A 48 -5.11 -1.79 1.95
C CYS A 48 -3.68 -2.33 1.87
N CYS A 49 -2.70 -1.52 2.26
CA CYS A 49 -1.32 -1.97 2.37
C CYS A 49 -0.98 -2.25 3.83
N PRO A 50 -0.11 -3.24 4.13
CA PRO A 50 0.58 -3.25 5.41
C PRO A 50 1.30 -1.89 5.58
N GLY A 51 1.23 -1.32 6.79
CA GLY A 51 2.00 -0.11 7.10
C GLY A 51 3.50 -0.35 6.88
N PRO A 52 4.33 0.72 6.86
CA PRO A 52 5.78 0.51 6.83
C PRO A 52 6.11 -0.49 7.95
N ALA A 53 6.79 -1.59 7.59
CA ALA A 53 7.28 -2.55 8.57
C ALA A 53 8.01 -1.71 9.62
N SER A 54 7.42 -1.64 10.81
CA SER A 54 8.05 -0.93 11.92
C SER A 54 9.20 -1.80 12.36
N GLU A 55 10.37 -1.58 11.75
CA GLU A 55 11.68 -2.03 12.20
C GLU A 55 12.65 -0.85 12.19
#